data_AF-A0A8H6A0P5-F1
#
_entry.id   AF-A0A8H6A0P5-F1
#
_cell.length_a   1.000
_cell.length_b   1.000
_cell.length_c   1.000
_cell.angle_alpha   90.00
_cell.angle_beta   90.00
_cell.angle_gamma   90.00
#
_symmetry.space_group_name_H-M   'P 1'
#
loop_
_entity.id
_entity.type
_entity.pdbx_description
1 polymer ?
#
loop_
_entity_poly.entity_id
_entity_poly.type
_entity_poly.pdbx_seq_one_letter_code
_entity_poly.pdbx_strand_id
1 'polypeptide(L)'
;MTISTSPKSPLSLEPATLKDIPALTELWYNAFRNSPIIAIWPDTPGVHQWWNEANTHDMLHKPGEKYLKIVDTQTRRIAAYAKWSLESAEERGRRFPAWHSDMNAQGNEEFLENMETGRDRLVGGRKNFYLDMIATRTEYRKMGAARMLIEWGCAVADREGAAVYIDASQQGRPVYEKFGFVDFSDERSAAAGLASMVREPMV
;
A
#
# COMPACT_ATOMS: atom_id res chain seq x y z
N MET A 1 19.16 -35.66 -19.60
CA MET A 1 18.33 -34.95 -18.60
C MET A 1 18.72 -33.49 -18.62
N THR A 2 17.96 -32.66 -19.31
CA THR A 2 18.15 -31.20 -19.34
C THR A 2 17.51 -30.62 -18.08
N ILE A 3 18.33 -30.08 -17.18
CA ILE A 3 17.86 -29.32 -16.02
C ILE A 3 17.29 -28.02 -16.57
N SER A 4 15.96 -27.94 -16.62
CA SER A 4 15.25 -26.70 -16.92
C SER A 4 15.45 -25.75 -15.74
N THR A 5 16.46 -24.89 -15.83
CA THR A 5 16.59 -23.76 -14.93
C THR A 5 15.55 -22.73 -15.35
N SER A 6 14.41 -22.68 -14.66
CA SER A 6 13.50 -21.54 -14.78
C SER A 6 14.33 -20.26 -14.61
N PRO A 7 14.24 -19.27 -15.51
CA PRO A 7 14.98 -18.03 -15.34
C PRO A 7 14.57 -17.42 -14.00
N LYS A 8 15.56 -17.10 -13.14
CA LYS A 8 15.32 -16.31 -11.94
C LYS A 8 14.54 -15.07 -12.37
N SER A 9 13.41 -14.81 -11.70
CA SER A 9 12.60 -13.62 -11.96
C SER A 9 13.53 -12.39 -11.96
N PRO A 10 13.47 -11.50 -12.96
CA PRO A 10 14.35 -10.33 -13.02
C PRO A 10 14.00 -9.26 -11.99
N LEU A 11 13.08 -9.53 -11.08
CA LEU A 11 12.55 -8.60 -10.09
C LEU A 11 13.31 -8.71 -8.76
N SER A 12 13.71 -7.56 -8.21
CA SER A 12 14.40 -7.45 -6.93
C SER A 12 13.65 -6.53 -5.98
N LEU A 13 13.48 -6.94 -4.72
CA LEU A 13 12.92 -6.10 -3.67
C LEU A 13 14.03 -5.27 -3.01
N GLU A 14 13.81 -3.96 -2.93
CA GLU A 14 14.76 -2.99 -2.38
C GLU A 14 14.00 -1.96 -1.50
N PRO A 15 14.64 -1.39 -0.47
CA PRO A 15 14.12 -0.18 0.17
C PRO A 15 14.03 0.97 -0.84
N ALA A 16 12.96 1.75 -0.77
CA ALA A 16 12.88 3.00 -1.52
C ALA A 16 13.72 4.10 -0.85
N THR A 17 14.15 5.06 -1.65
CA THR A 17 14.90 6.24 -1.22
C THR A 17 14.15 7.52 -1.61
N LEU A 18 14.54 8.66 -1.04
CA LEU A 18 13.95 9.95 -1.41
C LEU A 18 14.02 10.25 -2.91
N LYS A 19 15.05 9.75 -3.60
CA LYS A 19 15.22 9.93 -5.06
C LYS A 19 14.18 9.16 -5.88
N ASP A 20 13.56 8.12 -5.30
CA ASP A 20 12.55 7.32 -5.98
C ASP A 20 11.16 7.98 -5.95
N ILE A 21 10.91 8.92 -5.03
CA ILE A 21 9.58 9.48 -4.74
C ILE A 21 8.83 9.94 -6.00
N PRO A 22 9.41 10.77 -6.89
CA PRO A 22 8.70 11.18 -8.11
C PRO A 22 8.29 9.97 -8.97
N ALA A 23 9.14 8.95 -9.07
CA ALA A 23 8.85 7.74 -9.84
C ALA A 23 7.80 6.84 -9.16
N LEU A 24 7.68 6.88 -7.82
CA LEU A 24 6.63 6.18 -7.07
C LEU A 24 5.26 6.85 -7.29
N THR A 25 5.21 8.18 -7.27
CA THR A 25 3.99 8.95 -7.57
C THR A 25 3.49 8.65 -8.98
N GLU A 26 4.36 8.73 -9.99
CA GLU A 26 4.03 8.35 -11.37
C GLU A 26 3.56 6.89 -11.49
N LEU A 27 4.17 5.99 -10.72
CA LEU A 27 3.77 4.58 -10.69
C LEU A 27 2.37 4.41 -10.11
N TRP A 28 2.04 5.14 -9.05
CA TRP A 28 0.71 5.12 -8.45
C TRP A 28 -0.35 5.56 -9.46
N TYR A 29 -0.16 6.69 -10.13
CA TYR A 29 -1.09 7.15 -11.17
C TYR A 29 -1.18 6.17 -12.35
N ASN A 30 -0.06 5.56 -12.78
CA ASN A 30 -0.11 4.50 -13.78
C ASN A 30 -0.98 3.30 -13.33
N ALA A 31 -0.84 2.87 -12.07
CA ALA A 31 -1.57 1.73 -11.55
C ALA A 31 -3.07 2.01 -11.35
N PHE A 32 -3.42 3.23 -10.93
CA PHE A 32 -4.76 3.63 -10.54
C PHE A 32 -5.49 4.52 -11.57
N ARG A 33 -4.90 4.82 -12.74
CA ARG A 33 -5.47 5.69 -13.79
C ARG A 33 -6.95 5.51 -14.13
N ASN A 34 -7.46 4.28 -14.03
CA ASN A 34 -8.85 3.92 -14.36
C ASN A 34 -9.65 3.49 -13.11
N SER A 35 -9.17 3.84 -11.91
CA SER A 35 -9.81 3.52 -10.64
C SER A 35 -10.60 4.73 -10.13
N PRO A 36 -11.75 4.52 -9.46
CA PRO A 36 -12.49 5.59 -8.81
C PRO A 36 -11.67 6.39 -7.78
N ILE A 37 -10.57 5.82 -7.26
CA ILE A 37 -9.70 6.50 -6.29
C ILE A 37 -9.07 7.79 -6.84
N ILE A 38 -8.99 7.96 -8.17
CA ILE A 38 -8.52 9.19 -8.80
C ILE A 38 -9.47 10.37 -8.52
N ALA A 39 -10.74 10.12 -8.16
CA ALA A 39 -11.62 11.20 -7.72
C ALA A 39 -11.26 11.74 -6.31
N ILE A 40 -10.63 10.92 -5.47
CA ILE A 40 -10.13 11.30 -4.13
C ILE A 40 -8.78 12.01 -4.25
N TRP A 41 -7.89 11.47 -5.08
CA TRP A 41 -6.58 12.07 -5.37
C TRP A 41 -6.40 12.29 -6.87
N PRO A 42 -6.86 13.45 -7.40
CA PRO A 42 -6.83 13.78 -8.82
C PRO A 42 -5.42 13.80 -9.41
N ASP A 43 -5.31 13.49 -10.70
CA ASP A 43 -4.05 13.52 -11.45
C ASP A 43 -3.73 14.95 -11.92
N THR A 44 -3.29 15.79 -10.98
CA THR A 44 -2.88 17.18 -11.25
C THR A 44 -1.44 17.44 -10.78
N PRO A 45 -0.73 18.41 -11.36
CA PRO A 45 0.60 18.78 -10.89
C PRO A 45 0.65 19.14 -9.40
N GLY A 46 -0.39 19.80 -8.87
CA GLY A 46 -0.49 20.16 -7.47
C GLY A 46 -0.61 18.94 -6.56
N VAL A 47 -1.41 17.95 -6.95
CA VAL A 47 -1.53 16.69 -6.19
C VAL A 47 -0.26 15.85 -6.29
N HIS A 48 0.43 15.85 -7.43
CA HIS A 48 1.74 15.21 -7.56
C HIS A 48 2.78 15.80 -6.61
N GLN A 49 2.85 17.13 -6.53
CA GLN A 49 3.73 17.82 -5.58
C GLN A 49 3.35 17.44 -4.14
N TRP A 50 2.07 17.47 -3.81
CA TRP A 50 1.56 17.09 -2.49
C TRP A 50 1.94 15.65 -2.11
N TRP A 51 1.81 14.69 -3.04
CA TRP A 51 2.22 13.30 -2.82
C TRP A 51 3.72 13.19 -2.55
N ASN A 52 4.53 13.92 -3.31
CA ASN A 52 5.97 13.92 -3.15
C ASN A 52 6.38 14.49 -1.79
N GLU A 53 5.76 15.58 -1.36
CA GLU A 53 6.01 16.22 -0.05
C GLU A 53 5.56 15.33 1.11
N ALA A 54 4.35 14.76 1.03
CA ALA A 54 3.81 13.86 2.05
C ALA A 54 4.70 12.61 2.23
N ASN A 55 5.07 11.95 1.14
CA ASN A 55 5.94 10.78 1.19
C ASN A 55 7.37 11.14 1.62
N THR A 56 7.88 12.31 1.24
CA THR A 56 9.21 12.80 1.71
C THR A 56 9.20 13.00 3.22
N HIS A 57 8.17 13.66 3.74
CA HIS A 57 8.01 13.88 5.17
C HIS A 57 7.95 12.56 5.94
N ASP A 58 7.11 11.61 5.50
CA ASP A 58 6.99 10.31 6.15
C ASP A 58 8.32 9.55 6.15
N MET A 59 9.03 9.49 5.02
CA MET A 59 10.35 8.81 4.93
C MET A 59 11.43 9.45 5.83
N LEU A 60 11.32 10.75 6.13
CA LEU A 60 12.29 11.46 6.98
C LEU A 60 11.94 11.41 8.47
N HIS A 61 10.66 11.34 8.81
CA HIS A 61 10.18 11.63 10.17
C HIS A 61 9.38 10.49 10.80
N LYS A 62 8.91 9.51 10.04
CA LYS A 62 8.13 8.38 10.54
C LYS A 62 8.87 7.05 10.31
N PRO A 63 9.74 6.63 11.24
CA PRO A 63 10.52 5.41 11.06
C PRO A 63 9.65 4.14 10.97
N GLY A 64 8.41 4.14 11.46
CA GLY A 64 7.44 3.05 11.28
C GLY A 64 6.93 2.91 9.85
N GLU A 65 7.02 3.95 9.03
CA GLU A 65 6.62 3.93 7.62
C GLU A 65 7.74 3.37 6.74
N LYS A 66 7.50 2.21 6.13
CA LYS A 66 8.45 1.51 5.28
C LYS A 66 8.00 1.56 3.83
N TYR A 67 8.81 2.23 3.02
CA TYR A 67 8.64 2.28 1.58
C TYR A 67 9.55 1.25 0.92
N LEU A 68 8.95 0.32 0.19
CA LEU A 68 9.63 -0.76 -0.52
C LEU A 68 9.32 -0.67 -1.99
N LYS A 69 10.31 -0.97 -2.83
CA LYS A 69 10.17 -0.98 -4.28
C LYS A 69 10.61 -2.33 -4.86
N ILE A 70 9.98 -2.72 -5.95
CA ILE A 70 10.44 -3.81 -6.81
C ILE A 70 11.10 -3.19 -8.03
N VAL A 71 12.36 -3.52 -8.28
CA VAL A 71 13.13 -3.06 -9.43
C VAL A 71 13.31 -4.22 -10.40
N ASP A 72 13.05 -3.97 -11.68
CA ASP A 72 13.48 -4.83 -12.76
C ASP A 72 14.99 -4.66 -12.97
N THR A 73 15.76 -5.71 -12.69
CA THR A 73 17.22 -5.67 -12.71
C THR A 73 17.80 -5.48 -14.12
N GLN A 74 17.03 -5.79 -15.18
CA GLN A 74 17.45 -5.63 -16.56
C GLN A 74 17.25 -4.19 -17.05
N THR A 75 16.09 -3.60 -16.76
CA THR A 75 15.74 -2.25 -17.24
C THR A 75 16.03 -1.15 -16.22
N ARG A 76 16.33 -1.53 -14.97
CA ARG A 76 16.47 -0.64 -13.80
C ARG A 76 15.22 0.18 -13.48
N ARG A 77 14.06 -0.19 -14.05
CA ARG A 77 12.78 0.48 -13.80
C ARG A 77 12.12 -0.04 -12.52
N ILE A 78 11.45 0.86 -11.79
CA ILE A 78 10.60 0.47 -10.67
C ILE A 78 9.32 -0.16 -11.24
N ALA A 79 9.11 -1.44 -10.96
CA ALA A 79 7.99 -2.25 -11.40
C ALA A 79 6.77 -2.15 -10.46
N ALA A 80 7.02 -2.06 -9.15
CA ALA A 80 6.00 -1.95 -8.12
C ALA A 80 6.55 -1.24 -6.89
N TYR A 81 5.68 -0.75 -6.02
CA TYR A 81 6.06 -0.31 -4.69
C TYR A 81 4.96 -0.57 -3.66
N ALA A 82 5.34 -0.57 -2.40
CA ALA A 82 4.43 -0.59 -1.27
C ALA A 82 4.87 0.42 -0.19
N LYS A 83 3.88 0.96 0.53
CA LYS A 83 4.06 1.69 1.78
C LYS A 83 3.42 0.87 2.90
N TRP A 84 4.21 0.53 3.91
CA TRP A 84 3.80 -0.22 5.09
C TRP A 84 3.91 0.65 6.32
N SER A 85 2.85 0.74 7.13
CA SER A 85 2.91 1.28 8.49
C SER A 85 3.13 0.14 9.47
N LEU A 86 4.28 0.12 10.14
CA LEU A 86 4.64 -0.84 11.19
C LEU A 86 4.30 -0.35 12.60
N GLU A 87 3.35 0.57 12.69
CA GLU A 87 2.82 1.16 13.92
C GLU A 87 1.29 1.09 13.86
N SER A 88 0.64 1.07 15.03
CA SER A 88 -0.82 1.22 15.15
C SER A 88 -1.29 2.59 14.63
N ALA A 89 -2.60 2.76 14.41
CA ALA A 89 -3.14 4.04 13.97
C ALA A 89 -2.84 5.19 14.97
N GLU A 90 -2.87 4.89 16.27
CA GLU A 90 -2.56 5.84 17.34
C GLU A 90 -1.08 6.26 17.29
N GLU A 91 -0.16 5.29 17.26
CA GLU A 91 1.29 5.54 17.23
C GLU A 91 1.72 6.28 15.95
N ARG A 92 1.13 5.93 14.80
CA ARG A 92 1.43 6.54 13.49
C ARG A 92 0.99 8.02 13.42
N GLY A 93 0.00 8.42 14.21
CA GLY A 93 -0.61 9.74 14.15
C GLY A 93 -1.35 10.02 12.83
N ARG A 94 -1.39 11.27 12.38
CA ARG A 94 -2.12 11.62 11.15
C ARG A 94 -1.45 11.03 9.90
N ARG A 95 -2.26 10.41 9.03
CA ARG A 95 -1.80 9.70 7.83
C ARG A 95 -1.30 10.63 6.74
N PHE A 96 -2.02 11.71 6.51
CA PHE A 96 -1.76 12.67 5.44
C PHE A 96 -1.67 14.10 5.99
N PRO A 97 -0.89 14.99 5.35
CA PRO A 97 -0.89 16.41 5.67
C PRO A 97 -2.21 17.07 5.23
N ALA A 98 -2.31 18.40 5.41
CA ALA A 98 -3.46 19.15 4.91
C ALA A 98 -3.63 18.95 3.39
N TRP A 99 -4.88 18.81 2.93
CA TRP A 99 -5.20 18.56 1.53
C TRP A 99 -4.85 19.73 0.62
N HIS A 100 -4.38 19.42 -0.59
CA HIS A 100 -4.16 20.43 -1.62
C HIS A 100 -5.49 21.01 -2.12
N SER A 101 -5.49 22.25 -2.62
CA SER A 101 -6.69 22.93 -3.15
C SER A 101 -7.34 22.25 -4.36
N ASP A 102 -6.60 21.34 -4.99
CA ASP A 102 -7.06 20.55 -6.14
C ASP A 102 -7.91 19.33 -5.70
N MET A 103 -8.02 19.09 -4.39
CA MET A 103 -8.75 17.96 -3.82
C MET A 103 -10.05 18.41 -3.16
N ASN A 104 -11.02 17.50 -3.11
CA ASN A 104 -12.18 17.66 -2.24
C ASN A 104 -11.78 17.29 -0.79
N ALA A 105 -11.37 18.30 -0.01
CA ALA A 105 -10.93 18.10 1.37
C ALA A 105 -11.98 17.36 2.22
N GLN A 106 -13.26 17.72 2.11
CA GLN A 106 -14.32 17.07 2.89
C GLN A 106 -14.47 15.59 2.50
N GLY A 107 -14.58 15.30 1.20
CA GLY A 107 -14.71 13.93 0.71
C GLY A 107 -13.49 13.06 1.06
N ASN A 108 -12.30 13.66 1.07
CA ASN A 108 -11.07 12.96 1.46
C ASN A 108 -11.04 12.65 2.96
N GLU A 109 -11.44 13.58 3.83
CA GLU A 109 -11.56 13.32 5.27
C GLU A 109 -12.62 12.23 5.56
N GLU A 110 -13.79 12.27 4.92
CA GLU A 110 -14.83 11.24 5.06
C GLU A 110 -14.33 9.85 4.63
N PHE A 111 -13.56 9.80 3.52
CA PHE A 111 -12.97 8.56 3.02
C PHE A 111 -11.90 8.01 3.99
N LEU A 112 -11.00 8.87 4.49
CA LEU A 112 -9.99 8.45 5.47
C LEU A 112 -10.61 8.01 6.78
N GLU A 113 -11.58 8.75 7.29
CA GLU A 113 -12.25 8.41 8.54
C GLU A 113 -12.89 7.02 8.46
N ASN A 114 -13.46 6.66 7.31
CA ASN A 114 -13.97 5.31 7.08
C ASN A 114 -12.87 4.25 7.23
N MET A 115 -11.72 4.45 6.58
CA MET A 115 -10.58 3.53 6.64
C MET A 115 -10.02 3.40 8.07
N GLU A 116 -9.81 4.52 8.76
CA GLU A 116 -9.26 4.52 10.12
C GLU A 116 -10.25 3.91 11.13
N THR A 117 -11.55 4.18 10.99
CA THR A 117 -12.60 3.54 11.81
C THR A 117 -12.62 2.03 11.59
N GLY A 118 -12.52 1.58 10.34
CA GLY A 118 -12.46 0.16 10.01
C GLY A 118 -11.25 -0.53 10.63
N ARG A 119 -10.07 0.11 10.53
CA ARG A 119 -8.83 -0.38 11.14
C ARG A 119 -8.96 -0.49 12.66
N ASP A 120 -9.42 0.57 13.32
CA ASP A 120 -9.58 0.59 14.78
C ASP A 120 -10.59 -0.47 15.25
N ARG A 121 -11.75 -0.56 14.60
CA ARG A 121 -12.77 -1.57 14.91
C ARG A 121 -12.23 -3.00 14.85
N LEU A 122 -11.40 -3.31 13.85
CA LEU A 122 -11.01 -4.68 13.53
C LEU A 122 -9.70 -5.12 14.19
N VAL A 123 -8.75 -4.20 14.40
CA VAL A 123 -7.42 -4.52 14.95
C VAL A 123 -6.92 -3.50 15.98
N GLY A 124 -7.73 -2.52 16.36
CA GLY A 124 -7.40 -1.53 17.38
C GLY A 124 -7.15 -2.16 18.76
N GLY A 125 -6.43 -1.43 19.62
CA GLY A 125 -6.09 -1.89 20.98
C GLY A 125 -5.07 -3.04 21.05
N ARG A 126 -4.54 -3.53 19.92
CA ARG A 126 -3.47 -4.52 19.86
C ARG A 126 -2.44 -4.16 18.79
N LYS A 127 -1.27 -4.80 18.85
CA LYS A 127 -0.20 -4.59 17.87
C LYS A 127 -0.68 -4.95 16.47
N ASN A 128 -0.67 -3.98 15.56
CA ASN A 128 -1.15 -4.16 14.20
C ASN A 128 -0.35 -3.31 13.22
N PHE A 129 -0.16 -3.86 12.01
CA PHE A 129 0.48 -3.21 10.87
C PHE A 129 -0.54 -2.98 9.76
N TYR A 130 -0.22 -2.06 8.86
CA TYR A 130 -1.12 -1.66 7.78
C TYR A 130 -0.38 -1.58 6.44
N LEU A 131 -0.91 -2.25 5.42
CA LEU A 131 -0.47 -2.03 4.04
C LEU A 131 -1.19 -0.79 3.50
N ASP A 132 -0.53 0.35 3.63
CA ASP A 132 -1.08 1.67 3.33
C ASP A 132 -1.33 1.86 1.83
N MET A 133 -0.33 1.49 1.04
CA MET A 133 -0.39 1.56 -0.42
C MET A 133 0.34 0.37 -1.02
N ILE A 134 -0.20 -0.15 -2.12
CA ILE A 134 0.53 -1.04 -3.01
C ILE A 134 0.13 -0.76 -4.45
N ALA A 135 1.12 -0.62 -5.31
CA ALA A 135 0.91 -0.32 -6.72
C ALA A 135 1.88 -1.15 -7.55
N THR A 136 1.38 -1.68 -8.67
CA THR A 136 2.20 -2.37 -9.66
C THR A 136 1.91 -1.77 -11.02
N ARG A 137 2.98 -1.37 -11.72
CA ARG A 137 2.90 -0.88 -13.09
C ARG A 137 2.14 -1.86 -13.95
N THR A 138 1.29 -1.36 -14.83
CA THR A 138 0.44 -2.19 -15.69
C THR A 138 1.22 -3.24 -16.46
N GLU A 139 2.43 -2.91 -16.93
CA GLU A 139 3.30 -3.79 -17.72
C GLU A 139 3.95 -4.90 -16.89
N TYR A 140 4.02 -4.75 -15.56
CA TYR A 140 4.66 -5.70 -14.63
C TYR A 140 3.66 -6.54 -13.84
N ARG A 141 2.37 -6.43 -14.14
CA ARG A 141 1.32 -7.23 -13.49
C ARG A 141 1.46 -8.71 -13.83
N LYS A 142 1.01 -9.57 -12.92
CA LYS A 142 1.10 -11.04 -13.03
C LYS A 142 2.53 -11.60 -13.09
N MET A 143 3.55 -10.79 -12.78
CA MET A 143 4.96 -11.22 -12.68
C MET A 143 5.45 -11.44 -11.24
N GLY A 144 4.55 -11.34 -10.26
CA GLY A 144 4.88 -11.59 -8.84
C GLY A 144 5.38 -10.37 -8.04
N ALA A 145 5.46 -9.18 -8.65
CA ALA A 145 5.96 -7.96 -7.98
C ALA A 145 5.18 -7.61 -6.68
N ALA A 146 3.84 -7.54 -6.76
CA ALA A 146 3.01 -7.28 -5.58
C ALA A 146 3.14 -8.38 -4.50
N ARG A 147 3.30 -9.63 -4.92
CA ARG A 147 3.49 -10.76 -4.00
C ARG A 147 4.75 -10.57 -3.13
N MET A 148 5.88 -10.19 -3.73
CA MET A 148 7.12 -9.97 -2.98
C MET A 148 6.97 -8.87 -1.90
N LEU A 149 6.22 -7.80 -2.21
CA LEU A 149 5.94 -6.71 -1.28
C LEU A 149 5.01 -7.13 -0.13
N ILE A 150 4.01 -7.98 -0.42
CA ILE A 150 3.08 -8.51 0.58
C ILE A 150 3.79 -9.51 1.50
N GLU A 151 4.58 -10.43 0.92
CA GLU A 151 5.35 -11.44 1.67
C GLU A 151 6.29 -10.79 2.69
N TRP A 152 6.96 -9.70 2.31
CA TRP A 152 7.84 -8.98 3.21
C TRP A 152 7.09 -8.48 4.45
N GLY A 153 5.95 -7.80 4.27
CA GLY A 153 5.20 -7.23 5.38
C GLY A 153 4.57 -8.28 6.28
N CYS A 154 4.01 -9.34 5.69
CA CYS A 154 3.50 -10.48 6.45
C CYS A 154 4.59 -11.17 7.28
N ALA A 155 5.80 -11.36 6.72
CA ALA A 155 6.91 -11.96 7.46
C ALA A 155 7.45 -11.08 8.60
N VAL A 156 7.33 -9.76 8.48
CA VAL A 156 7.60 -8.83 9.59
C VAL A 156 6.50 -8.96 10.65
N ALA A 157 5.24 -8.96 10.25
CA ALA A 157 4.09 -9.13 11.14
C ALA A 157 4.13 -10.44 11.94
N ASP A 158 4.42 -11.56 11.28
CA ASP A 158 4.52 -12.88 11.92
C ASP A 158 5.62 -12.91 12.99
N ARG A 159 6.82 -12.39 12.68
CA ARG A 159 7.93 -12.30 13.66
C ARG A 159 7.61 -11.40 14.85
N GLU A 160 6.77 -10.40 14.62
CA GLU A 160 6.45 -9.38 15.62
C GLU A 160 5.15 -9.64 16.37
N GLY A 161 4.46 -10.74 16.05
CA GLY A 161 3.15 -11.08 16.63
C GLY A 161 2.08 -10.01 16.34
N ALA A 162 2.16 -9.33 15.19
CA ALA A 162 1.27 -8.26 14.82
C ALA A 162 0.19 -8.74 13.83
N ALA A 163 -1.04 -8.28 14.03
CA ALA A 163 -2.08 -8.42 13.00
C ALA A 163 -1.77 -7.51 11.80
N VAL A 164 -2.26 -7.86 10.62
CA VAL A 164 -2.16 -7.00 9.43
C VAL A 164 -3.54 -6.59 8.96
N TYR A 165 -3.76 -5.28 8.82
CA TYR A 165 -4.97 -4.69 8.26
C TYR A 165 -4.72 -4.19 6.83
N ILE A 166 -5.72 -4.29 5.96
CA ILE A 166 -5.71 -3.74 4.59
C ILE A 166 -7.12 -3.31 4.19
N ASP A 167 -7.25 -2.14 3.56
CA ASP A 167 -8.44 -1.80 2.77
C ASP A 167 -8.18 -2.15 1.30
N ALA A 168 -8.64 -3.33 0.91
CA ALA A 168 -8.39 -3.87 -0.42
C ALA A 168 -9.41 -3.33 -1.43
N SER A 169 -8.96 -3.02 -2.65
CA SER A 169 -9.90 -2.88 -3.77
C SER A 169 -10.54 -4.24 -4.09
N GLN A 170 -11.71 -4.23 -4.73
CA GLN A 170 -12.34 -5.47 -5.21
C GLN A 170 -11.41 -6.32 -6.08
N GLN A 171 -10.55 -5.69 -6.89
CA GLN A 171 -9.55 -6.38 -7.70
C GLN A 171 -8.39 -6.94 -6.86
N GLY A 172 -8.00 -6.25 -5.78
CA GLY A 172 -6.92 -6.66 -4.89
C GLY A 172 -7.30 -7.80 -3.94
N ARG A 173 -8.56 -7.86 -3.51
CA ARG A 173 -9.06 -8.84 -2.53
C ARG A 173 -8.60 -10.29 -2.79
N PRO A 174 -8.77 -10.88 -4.00
CA PRO A 174 -8.36 -12.28 -4.24
C PRO A 174 -6.85 -12.51 -4.16
N VAL A 175 -6.03 -11.45 -4.24
CA VAL A 175 -4.59 -11.54 -4.03
C VAL A 175 -4.31 -11.71 -2.54
N TYR A 176 -4.94 -10.88 -1.70
CA TYR A 176 -4.74 -10.90 -0.25
C TYR A 176 -5.28 -12.17 0.41
N GLU A 177 -6.41 -12.71 -0.06
CA GLU A 177 -6.95 -13.99 0.44
C GLU A 177 -5.90 -15.13 0.38
N LYS A 178 -5.05 -15.14 -0.64
CA LYS A 178 -3.96 -16.14 -0.80
C LYS A 178 -2.84 -16.00 0.24
N PHE A 179 -2.79 -14.89 0.97
CA PHE A 179 -1.86 -14.65 2.07
C PHE A 179 -2.50 -14.88 3.45
N GLY A 180 -3.77 -15.34 3.49
CA GLY A 180 -4.49 -15.59 4.74
C GLY A 180 -5.26 -14.38 5.27
N PHE A 181 -5.47 -13.35 4.45
CA PHE A 181 -6.37 -12.26 4.78
C PHE A 181 -7.83 -12.71 4.67
N VAL A 182 -8.64 -12.33 5.64
CA VAL A 182 -10.08 -12.58 5.71
C VAL A 182 -10.82 -11.25 5.62
N ASP A 183 -11.91 -11.21 4.86
CA ASP A 183 -12.74 -10.02 4.68
C ASP A 183 -13.75 -9.84 5.82
N PHE A 184 -13.78 -8.65 6.41
CA PHE A 184 -14.66 -8.22 7.50
C PHE A 184 -15.39 -6.91 7.18
N SER A 185 -15.61 -6.65 5.89
CA SER A 185 -16.32 -5.48 5.39
C SER A 185 -17.70 -5.30 6.03
N ASP A 186 -18.03 -4.06 6.34
CA ASP A 186 -19.37 -3.63 6.74
C ASP A 186 -20.03 -2.81 5.62
N GLU A 187 -21.23 -2.29 5.86
CA GLU A 187 -21.96 -1.48 4.87
C GLU A 187 -21.18 -0.22 4.46
N ARG A 188 -20.41 0.39 5.38
CA ARG A 188 -19.66 1.62 5.14
C ARG A 188 -18.43 1.36 4.27
N SER A 189 -17.66 0.31 4.57
CA SER A 189 -16.51 -0.07 3.73
C SER A 189 -16.96 -0.55 2.34
N ALA A 190 -18.05 -1.34 2.28
CA ALA A 190 -18.60 -1.82 1.01
C ALA A 190 -19.14 -0.67 0.13
N ALA A 191 -19.82 0.32 0.72
CA ALA A 191 -20.29 1.51 -0.01
C ALA A 191 -19.12 2.35 -0.59
N ALA A 192 -17.96 2.34 0.06
CA ALA A 192 -16.73 2.95 -0.44
C ALA A 192 -15.97 2.08 -1.48
N GLY A 193 -16.49 0.88 -1.80
CA GLY A 193 -15.84 -0.05 -2.73
C GLY A 193 -14.58 -0.73 -2.16
N LEU A 194 -14.45 -0.74 -0.83
CA LEU A 194 -13.32 -1.32 -0.11
C LEU A 194 -13.71 -2.65 0.53
N ALA A 195 -12.76 -3.58 0.53
CA ALA A 195 -12.80 -4.77 1.35
C ALA A 195 -11.87 -4.59 2.55
N SER A 196 -12.42 -4.45 3.75
CA SER A 196 -11.62 -4.30 4.98
C SER A 196 -11.19 -5.68 5.45
N MET A 197 -9.91 -5.99 5.27
CA MET A 197 -9.38 -7.34 5.45
C MET A 197 -8.34 -7.40 6.57
N VAL A 198 -8.37 -8.50 7.33
CA VAL A 198 -7.43 -8.76 8.43
C VAL A 198 -6.71 -10.08 8.21
N ARG A 199 -5.41 -10.10 8.51
CA ARG A 199 -4.61 -11.32 8.64
C ARG A 199 -4.02 -11.39 10.03
N GLU A 200 -4.25 -12.51 10.72
CA GLU A 200 -3.58 -12.81 11.98
C GLU A 200 -2.14 -13.29 11.74
N PRO A 201 -1.20 -13.03 12.67
CA PRO A 201 0.16 -13.53 12.55
C PRO A 201 0.18 -15.06 12.62
N MET A 202 0.99 -15.68 11.77
CA MET A 202 1.23 -17.12 11.82
C MET A 202 2.25 -17.41 12.93
N VAL A 203 1.80 -18.15 13.95
CA VAL A 203 2.61 -18.57 15.11
C VAL A 203 3.48 -19.77 14.77
#